data_AF-A0A8C0FGN6-F1
#
_entry.id   AF-A0A8C0FGN6-F1
#
_cell.length_a   1.000
_cell.length_b   1.000
_cell.length_c   1.000
_cell.angle_alpha   90.00
_cell.angle_beta   90.00
_cell.angle_gamma   90.00
#
_symmetry.space_group_name_H-M   'P 1'
#
loop_
_entity.id
_entity.type
_entity.pdbx_description
1 polymer ?
#
loop_
_entity_poly.entity_id
_entity_poly.type
_entity_poly.pdbx_seq_one_letter_code
_entity_poly.pdbx_strand_id
1 'polypeptide(L)'
;PSGAGPGPHPGMSPYSPGVRRSAPSRLVFIDNAGRPQHPEEKLNFRLLQGIDSFPAAAVATLRSGRLQSLLLESLRVDRELWESQGGAKGLRPLLRTIDRRARILLRYIQERGLMVFEDLPC
;
A
#
# COMPACT_ATOMS: atom_id res chain seq x y z
N PRO A 1 -29.02 -7.34 64.58
CA PRO A 1 -30.16 -7.22 63.64
C PRO A 1 -29.70 -6.61 62.32
N SER A 2 -29.89 -7.41 61.27
CA SER A 2 -29.45 -7.22 59.88
C SER A 2 -29.97 -5.97 59.18
N GLY A 3 -29.21 -5.53 58.18
CA GLY A 3 -29.66 -4.58 57.16
C GLY A 3 -28.64 -4.52 56.02
N ALA A 4 -28.49 -5.63 55.29
CA ALA A 4 -27.61 -5.74 54.13
C ALA A 4 -28.10 -4.85 52.97
N GLY A 5 -27.16 -4.18 52.29
CA GLY A 5 -27.44 -3.35 51.12
C GLY A 5 -27.93 -4.16 49.91
N PRO A 6 -28.63 -3.51 48.96
CA PRO A 6 -29.14 -4.20 47.78
C PRO A 6 -27.96 -4.56 46.84
N GLY A 7 -27.77 -5.86 46.64
CA GLY A 7 -26.86 -6.40 45.63
C GLY A 7 -27.42 -6.21 44.21
N PRO A 8 -26.56 -6.17 43.19
CA PRO A 8 -26.99 -5.95 41.81
C PRO A 8 -27.73 -7.17 41.25
N HIS A 9 -28.77 -6.89 40.46
CA HIS A 9 -29.61 -7.88 39.78
C HIS A 9 -28.83 -8.66 38.70
N PRO A 10 -28.98 -10.00 38.60
CA PRO A 10 -28.35 -10.78 37.55
C PRO A 10 -29.22 -10.74 36.30
N GLY A 11 -28.76 -10.06 35.24
CA GLY A 11 -29.53 -10.02 34.00
C GLY A 11 -28.93 -9.29 32.80
N MET A 12 -27.83 -8.54 32.96
CA MET A 12 -27.14 -7.93 31.82
C MET A 12 -25.76 -8.53 31.63
N SER A 13 -25.67 -9.43 30.66
CA SER A 13 -24.41 -9.90 30.09
C SER A 13 -23.78 -8.74 29.28
N PRO A 14 -22.60 -8.20 29.65
CA PRO A 14 -21.91 -7.22 28.83
C PRO A 14 -21.06 -7.96 27.80
N TYR A 15 -21.70 -8.66 26.88
CA TYR A 15 -21.04 -9.18 25.70
C TYR A 15 -21.86 -8.75 24.51
N SER A 16 -21.45 -7.65 23.87
CA SER A 16 -21.80 -7.37 22.47
C SER A 16 -21.11 -8.44 21.63
N PRO A 17 -21.82 -9.46 21.11
CA PRO A 17 -21.20 -10.44 20.24
C PRO A 17 -21.37 -9.90 18.82
N GLY A 18 -20.28 -9.35 18.26
CA GLY A 18 -20.20 -9.22 16.82
C GLY A 18 -19.75 -7.85 16.31
N VAL A 19 -18.51 -7.48 16.60
CA VAL A 19 -17.69 -7.11 15.44
C VAL A 19 -17.38 -8.44 14.78
N ARG A 20 -18.17 -8.81 13.76
CA ARG A 20 -17.64 -9.73 12.76
C ARG A 20 -16.36 -9.06 12.29
N ARG A 21 -15.20 -9.68 12.50
CA ARG A 21 -14.01 -9.38 11.70
C ARG A 21 -14.40 -9.73 10.26
N SER A 22 -15.11 -8.84 9.60
CA SER A 22 -15.21 -8.85 8.16
C SER A 22 -13.77 -8.79 7.68
N ALA A 23 -13.38 -9.70 6.78
CA ALA A 23 -12.19 -9.46 6.00
C ALA A 23 -12.37 -8.06 5.38
N PRO A 24 -11.53 -7.07 5.73
CA PRO A 24 -11.71 -5.73 5.22
C PRO A 24 -11.73 -5.80 3.70
N SER A 25 -12.71 -5.14 3.08
CA SER A 25 -12.78 -5.02 1.63
C SER A 25 -11.45 -4.49 1.12
N ARG A 26 -10.76 -5.28 0.27
CA ARG A 26 -9.49 -4.87 -0.32
C ARG A 26 -9.76 -3.84 -1.42
N LEU A 27 -9.00 -2.75 -1.40
CA LEU A 27 -9.00 -1.80 -2.52
C LEU A 27 -8.55 -2.53 -3.78
N VAL A 28 -9.38 -2.45 -4.83
CA VAL A 28 -9.06 -2.95 -6.17
C VAL A 28 -8.60 -1.78 -7.01
N PHE A 29 -7.44 -1.92 -7.64
CA PHE A 29 -6.88 -0.89 -8.52
C PHE A 29 -7.43 -1.08 -9.94
N ILE A 30 -8.48 -0.31 -10.26
CA ILE A 30 -9.09 -0.24 -11.59
C ILE A 30 -8.67 1.05 -12.30
N ASP A 31 -8.72 1.05 -13.63
CA ASP A 31 -8.42 2.20 -14.47
C ASP A 31 -7.00 2.77 -14.27
N ASN A 32 -6.00 1.89 -14.37
CA ASN A 32 -4.58 2.20 -14.17
C ASN A 32 -3.93 2.99 -15.32
N ALA A 33 -4.65 3.93 -15.95
CA ALA A 33 -4.14 4.81 -16.98
C ALA A 33 -3.14 5.83 -16.38
N GLY A 34 -1.91 5.37 -16.14
CA GLY A 34 -0.84 6.15 -15.56
C GLY A 34 -0.40 7.32 -16.44
N ARG A 35 0.24 8.33 -15.82
CA ARG A 35 0.80 9.50 -16.51
C ARG A 35 2.32 9.55 -16.32
N PRO A 36 3.10 8.73 -17.05
CA PRO A 36 4.54 8.66 -16.86
C PRO A 36 5.27 9.94 -17.28
N GLN A 37 4.76 10.68 -18.26
CA GLN A 37 5.35 11.95 -18.70
C GLN A 37 5.05 13.12 -17.76
N HIS A 38 4.23 12.92 -16.72
CA HIS A 38 3.94 13.98 -15.76
C HIS A 38 5.22 14.39 -15.01
N PRO A 39 5.54 15.69 -14.89
CA PRO A 39 6.76 16.15 -14.22
C PRO A 39 6.82 15.68 -12.77
N GLU A 40 8.03 15.33 -12.31
CA GLU A 40 8.29 14.83 -10.95
C GLU A 40 8.04 15.93 -9.90
N GLU A 41 8.29 17.19 -10.26
CA GLU A 41 8.09 18.37 -9.42
C GLU A 41 6.61 18.67 -9.15
N LYS A 42 5.72 18.11 -9.99
CA LYS A 42 4.28 18.30 -9.89
C LYS A 42 3.57 17.10 -9.24
N LEU A 43 4.31 16.13 -8.70
CA LEU A 43 3.70 15.01 -7.98
C LEU A 43 2.90 15.50 -6.76
N ASN A 44 1.67 15.01 -6.62
CA ASN A 44 0.76 15.43 -5.56
C ASN A 44 0.61 14.33 -4.51
N PHE A 45 1.08 14.61 -3.30
CA PHE A 45 1.03 13.69 -2.15
C PHE A 45 -0.24 13.84 -1.30
N ARG A 46 -1.26 14.56 -1.77
CA ARG A 46 -2.51 14.79 -1.02
C ARG A 46 -3.20 13.48 -0.62
N LEU A 47 -3.13 12.45 -1.46
CA LEU A 47 -3.69 11.12 -1.13
C LEU A 47 -2.97 10.42 0.03
N LEU A 48 -1.74 10.81 0.35
CA LEU A 48 -1.00 10.26 1.49
C LEU A 48 -1.28 11.01 2.79
N GLN A 49 -2.02 12.12 2.74
CA GLN A 49 -2.38 12.86 3.95
C GLN A 49 -3.33 12.02 4.81
N GLY A 50 -2.97 11.83 6.08
CA GLY A 50 -3.71 10.98 7.01
C GLY A 50 -3.29 9.50 6.99
N ILE A 51 -2.36 9.11 6.10
CA ILE A 51 -1.72 7.79 6.15
C ILE A 51 -0.50 7.90 7.06
N ASP A 52 -0.48 7.11 8.13
CA ASP A 52 0.58 7.09 9.13
C ASP A 52 1.58 5.93 8.94
N SER A 53 1.22 4.93 8.14
CA SER A 53 1.95 3.68 8.06
C SER A 53 1.88 3.02 6.68
N PHE A 54 2.97 2.33 6.30
CA PHE A 54 3.12 1.65 5.01
C PHE A 54 3.48 0.17 5.17
N PRO A 55 3.02 -0.71 4.25
CA PRO A 55 3.42 -2.11 4.15
C PRO A 55 4.94 -2.32 4.13
N ALA A 56 5.47 -3.13 5.03
CA ALA A 56 6.90 -3.46 5.10
C ALA A 56 7.41 -4.11 3.82
N ALA A 57 6.64 -5.05 3.24
CA ALA A 57 7.07 -5.73 2.02
C ALA A 57 7.17 -4.77 0.83
N ALA A 58 6.23 -3.82 0.72
CA ALA A 58 6.27 -2.81 -0.33
C ALA A 58 7.47 -1.87 -0.14
N VAL A 59 7.68 -1.33 1.07
CA VAL A 59 8.80 -0.44 1.36
C VAL A 59 10.15 -1.14 1.14
N ALA A 60 10.28 -2.41 1.55
CA ALA A 60 11.46 -3.22 1.32
C ALA A 60 11.73 -3.42 -0.18
N THR A 61 10.69 -3.67 -0.97
CA THR A 61 10.80 -3.80 -2.43
C THR A 61 11.33 -2.51 -3.05
N LEU A 62 10.78 -1.35 -2.67
CA LEU A 62 11.26 -0.04 -3.17
C LEU A 62 12.72 0.22 -2.75
N ARG A 63 13.09 -0.09 -1.49
CA ARG A 63 14.45 0.10 -0.98
C ARG A 63 15.48 -0.83 -1.62
N SER A 64 15.06 -2.01 -2.08
CA SER A 64 15.97 -2.98 -2.69
C SER A 64 16.58 -2.53 -4.02
N GLY A 65 16.01 -1.49 -4.67
CA GLY A 65 16.42 -1.06 -6.00
C GLY A 65 16.10 -2.05 -7.12
N ARG A 66 15.36 -3.13 -6.83
CA ARG A 66 15.00 -4.18 -7.79
C ARG A 66 13.72 -3.91 -8.56
N LEU A 67 13.03 -2.80 -8.29
CA LEU A 67 11.71 -2.51 -8.86
C LEU A 67 11.73 -2.55 -10.40
N GLN A 68 12.74 -1.96 -11.03
CA GLN A 68 12.89 -2.00 -12.48
C GLN A 68 13.02 -3.44 -13.02
N SER A 69 13.86 -4.27 -12.40
CA SER A 69 14.09 -5.66 -12.84
C SER A 69 12.84 -6.51 -12.65
N LEU A 70 12.18 -6.40 -11.49
CA LEU A 70 10.94 -7.13 -11.20
C LEU A 70 9.81 -6.77 -12.16
N LEU A 71 9.65 -5.48 -12.46
CA LEU A 71 8.66 -5.03 -13.46
C LEU A 71 9.01 -5.55 -14.85
N LEU A 72 10.29 -5.53 -15.23
CA LEU A 72 10.71 -6.00 -16.55
C LEU A 72 10.45 -7.51 -16.72
N GLU A 73 10.74 -8.31 -15.69
CA GLU A 73 10.45 -9.75 -15.67
C GLU A 73 8.95 -10.03 -15.78
N SER A 74 8.13 -9.30 -15.03
CA SER A 74 6.68 -9.42 -15.06
C SER A 74 6.10 -9.04 -16.44
N LEU A 75 6.51 -7.88 -16.97
CA LEU A 75 6.02 -7.37 -18.27
C LEU A 75 6.44 -8.24 -19.46
N ARG A 76 7.52 -9.03 -19.34
CA ARG A 76 7.97 -9.93 -20.41
C ARG A 76 6.98 -11.06 -20.69
N VAL A 77 6.16 -11.42 -19.71
CA VAL A 77 5.17 -12.50 -19.83
C VAL A 77 4.06 -12.13 -20.81
N ASP A 78 3.72 -10.84 -20.91
CA ASP A 78 2.78 -10.32 -21.90
C ASP A 78 3.50 -10.02 -23.23
N ARG A 79 3.37 -10.95 -24.18
CA ARG A 79 4.06 -10.85 -25.46
C ARG A 79 3.58 -9.68 -26.33
N GLU A 80 2.28 -9.40 -26.34
CA GLU A 80 1.69 -8.34 -27.16
C GLU A 80 2.14 -6.96 -26.67
N LEU A 81 2.08 -6.74 -25.35
CA LEU A 81 2.65 -5.54 -24.74
C LEU A 81 4.16 -5.47 -25.00
N TRP A 82 4.90 -6.55 -24.75
CA TRP A 82 6.34 -6.53 -24.87
C TRP A 82 6.81 -6.17 -26.28
N GLU A 83 6.24 -6.79 -27.31
CA GLU A 83 6.60 -6.53 -28.70
C GLU A 83 6.17 -5.12 -29.13
N SER A 84 4.95 -4.69 -28.78
CA SER A 84 4.44 -3.35 -29.13
C SER A 84 5.25 -2.22 -28.49
N GLN A 85 5.85 -2.46 -27.32
CA GLN A 85 6.71 -1.49 -26.62
C GLN A 85 8.18 -1.58 -27.04
N GLY A 86 8.56 -2.37 -28.05
CA GLY A 86 9.97 -2.52 -28.47
C GLY A 86 10.83 -3.27 -27.44
N GLY A 87 10.20 -4.16 -26.68
CA GLY A 87 10.78 -4.98 -25.63
C GLY A 87 11.43 -4.17 -24.52
N ALA A 88 12.48 -4.73 -23.93
CA ALA A 88 13.16 -4.11 -22.80
C ALA A 88 13.68 -2.70 -23.12
N LYS A 89 14.11 -2.42 -24.35
CA LYS A 89 14.66 -1.10 -24.71
C LYS A 89 13.57 -0.02 -24.68
N GLY A 90 12.39 -0.26 -25.22
CA GLY A 90 11.34 0.75 -25.21
C GLY A 90 10.59 0.87 -23.88
N LEU A 91 10.61 -0.16 -23.02
CA LEU A 91 10.10 -0.06 -21.64
C LEU A 91 11.05 0.66 -20.66
N ARG A 92 12.36 0.70 -20.94
CA ARG A 92 13.36 1.30 -20.04
C ARG A 92 13.05 2.72 -19.58
N PRO A 93 12.62 3.67 -20.44
CA PRO A 93 12.26 5.02 -20.02
C PRO A 93 11.14 5.04 -18.97
N LEU A 94 10.04 4.29 -19.23
CA LEU A 94 8.92 4.17 -18.29
C LEU A 94 9.40 3.61 -16.94
N LEU A 95 10.15 2.51 -16.96
CA LEU A 95 10.64 1.87 -15.74
C LEU A 95 11.58 2.78 -14.94
N ARG A 96 12.43 3.58 -15.62
CA ARG A 96 13.27 4.59 -14.98
C ARG A 96 12.44 5.68 -14.29
N THR A 97 11.37 6.14 -14.93
CA THR A 97 10.46 7.10 -14.31
C THR A 97 9.78 6.52 -13.07
N ILE A 98 9.28 5.28 -13.14
CA ILE A 98 8.68 4.60 -11.99
C ILE A 98 9.69 4.49 -10.84
N ASP A 99 10.93 4.09 -11.13
CA ASP A 99 11.98 3.94 -10.12
C ASP A 99 12.39 5.28 -9.49
N ARG A 100 12.48 6.36 -10.26
CA ARG A 100 12.71 7.71 -9.73
C ARG A 100 11.59 8.13 -8.79
N ARG A 101 10.33 7.93 -9.19
CA ARG A 101 9.17 8.27 -8.35
C ARG A 101 9.09 7.41 -7.09
N ALA A 102 9.51 6.15 -7.14
CA ALA A 102 9.65 5.31 -5.95
C ALA A 102 10.64 5.91 -4.94
N ARG A 103 11.77 6.47 -5.41
CA ARG A 103 12.74 7.14 -4.53
C ARG A 103 12.19 8.43 -3.92
N ILE A 104 11.40 9.19 -4.68
CA ILE A 104 10.71 10.39 -4.15
C ILE A 104 9.73 9.97 -3.05
N LEU A 105 8.95 8.89 -3.27
CA LEU A 105 8.03 8.35 -2.26
C LEU A 105 8.78 7.89 -1.01
N LEU A 106 9.89 7.16 -1.15
CA LEU A 106 10.72 6.73 -0.01
C LEU A 106 11.25 7.92 0.78
N ARG A 107 11.70 8.98 0.10
CA ARG A 107 12.14 10.21 0.75
C ARG A 107 11.01 10.86 1.53
N TYR A 108 9.82 10.95 0.93
CA TYR A 108 8.63 11.48 1.60
C TYR A 108 8.29 10.69 2.88
N ILE A 109 8.30 9.35 2.81
CA ILE A 109 8.07 8.48 3.98
C ILE A 109 9.09 8.76 5.09
N GLN A 110 10.37 8.89 4.73
CA GLN A 110 11.45 9.17 5.68
C GLN A 110 11.34 10.56 6.31
N GLU A 111 11.14 11.61 5.52
CA GLU A 111 11.05 13.00 5.98
C GLU A 111 9.83 13.24 6.89
N ARG A 112 8.76 12.47 6.69
CA ARG A 112 7.52 12.54 7.48
C ARG A 112 7.51 11.60 8.69
N GLY A 113 8.52 10.75 8.86
CA GLY A 113 8.60 9.79 9.95
C GLY A 113 7.45 8.77 9.94
N LEU A 114 6.97 8.40 8.76
CA LEU A 114 5.84 7.47 8.64
C LEU A 114 6.28 6.05 9.00
N MET A 115 5.42 5.33 9.71
CA MET A 115 5.71 4.00 10.20
C MET A 115 5.71 2.96 9.07
N VAL A 116 6.37 1.84 9.32
CA VAL A 116 6.35 0.68 8.43
C VAL A 116 5.84 -0.50 9.24
N PHE A 117 4.76 -1.13 8.81
CA PHE A 117 4.12 -2.23 9.53
C PHE A 117 4.33 -3.57 8.81
N GLU A 118 4.42 -4.66 9.57
CA GLU A 118 4.52 -6.00 8.99
C GLU A 118 3.20 -6.39 8.31
N ASP A 119 3.30 -6.74 7.03
CA ASP A 119 2.14 -7.22 6.28
C ASP A 119 1.71 -8.59 6.82
N LEU A 120 0.40 -8.77 7.03
CA LEU A 120 -0.15 -10.10 7.25
C LEU A 120 0.17 -10.96 6.01
N PRO A 121 0.67 -12.19 6.18
CA PRO A 121 0.88 -13.10 5.05
C PRO A 121 -0.45 -13.29 4.31
N CYS A 122 -0.39 -13.19 2.98
CA CYS A 122 -1.52 -13.46 2.10
C CYS A 122 -1.90 -14.95 2.16
#